data_AF-A0A7W1TRT0-F1
#
_entry.id   AF-A0A7W1TRT0-F1
#
_cell.length_a   1.000
_cell.length_b   1.000
_cell.length_c   1.000
_cell.angle_alpha   90.00
_cell.angle_beta   90.00
_cell.angle_gamma   90.00
#
_symmetry.space_group_name_H-M   'P 1'
#
loop_
_entity.id
_entity.type
_entity.pdbx_description
1 polymer ?
#
loop_
_entity_poly.entity_id
_entity_poly.type
_entity_poly.pdbx_seq_one_letter_code
_entity_poly.pdbx_strand_id
1 'polypeptide(L)'
;MKRLTTMRLLGLVFLLALLGSATATAQQIDRKEAVVYGINAAVPDGYVGTFAPPSAPALYLLAQQISVISLRKTFIYFWPITNEYQADWEVLNQEITGNLEISRNGEVVQRVAPTDYSIQYTPQKLTQASARLFVGPEAVKAQSDFVGRQQAYQKASTDYYAAEQAWLAAMDEFQAKNSNDAPAKATPPPEPVQPAPISIYSNGLNRGFPLKLNPGNYTILIRDTQGKLVPQSERSLTVFTPRRTAVGYTVVPETRWTTPDQVNDQADVVLGKGGSNLYLEPLVIREYPQRAYAFLQNPQYLGNDTADWTWVNGEAIKGATLEITGADQAIDRRSLTPYKVNQLSGQALGYEVVKFTPSTGGSADPDFEAYPVNLKPSQSSYTVRLLGPDGRLIPDSTRLVRVPATVALSTLLLLPLLPLLGGAIILSRRRLRMRMPRNIAK
;
A
#
# COMPACT_ATOMS: atom_id res chain seq x y z
N MET A 1 54.59 20.99 39.59
CA MET A 1 53.83 20.28 38.53
C MET A 1 52.71 19.34 39.01
N LYS A 2 52.66 18.88 40.28
CA LYS A 2 51.63 17.93 40.76
C LYS A 2 50.24 18.54 41.12
N ARG A 3 50.12 19.87 41.28
CA ARG A 3 48.84 20.52 41.66
C ARG A 3 47.95 20.92 40.47
N LEU A 4 48.51 21.03 39.26
CA LEU A 4 47.74 21.42 38.07
C LEU A 4 46.98 20.23 37.44
N THR A 5 47.48 19.01 37.63
CA THR A 5 46.87 17.77 37.14
C THR A 5 45.66 17.34 37.96
N THR A 6 45.68 17.52 39.28
CA THR A 6 44.54 17.22 40.15
C THR A 6 43.35 18.15 39.93
N MET A 7 43.58 19.44 39.63
CA MET A 7 42.51 20.40 39.36
C MET A 7 41.81 20.14 38.01
N ARG A 8 42.55 19.66 37.00
CA ARG A 8 41.98 19.24 35.71
C ARG A 8 41.18 17.93 35.81
N LEU A 9 41.64 16.99 36.63
CA LEU A 9 40.92 15.74 36.87
C LEU A 9 39.60 15.99 37.62
N LEU A 10 39.59 16.87 38.61
CA LEU A 10 38.38 17.23 39.36
C LEU A 10 37.36 17.96 38.48
N GLY A 11 37.83 18.86 37.60
CA GLY A 11 36.97 19.54 36.63
C GLY A 11 36.34 18.57 35.61
N LEU A 12 37.09 17.56 35.17
CA LEU A 12 36.58 16.54 34.25
C LEU A 12 35.53 15.63 34.93
N VAL A 13 35.77 15.23 36.17
CA VAL A 13 34.80 14.44 36.97
C VAL A 13 33.52 15.25 37.23
N PHE A 14 33.64 16.55 37.50
CA PHE A 14 32.48 17.44 37.66
C PHE A 14 31.69 17.62 36.35
N LEU A 15 32.38 17.71 35.21
CA LEU A 15 31.74 17.77 33.89
C LEU A 15 31.03 16.44 33.52
N LEU A 16 31.64 15.30 33.86
CA LEU A 16 31.04 13.96 33.69
C LEU A 16 29.84 13.73 34.63
N ALA A 17 29.87 14.28 35.84
CA ALA A 17 28.72 14.25 36.76
C ALA A 17 27.56 15.14 36.29
N LEU A 18 27.87 16.29 35.67
CA LEU A 18 26.88 17.17 35.03
C LEU A 18 26.26 16.54 33.78
N LEU A 19 27.04 15.77 33.00
CA LEU A 19 26.56 15.02 31.83
C LEU A 19 25.80 13.74 32.21
N GLY A 20 26.08 13.14 33.38
CA GLY A 20 25.42 11.93 33.89
C GLY A 20 24.04 12.17 34.53
N SER A 21 23.62 13.43 34.69
CA SER A 21 22.34 13.79 35.32
C SER A 21 21.19 13.98 34.32
N ALA A 22 21.48 13.92 33.01
CA ALA A 22 20.44 13.80 31.99
C ALA A 22 20.02 12.34 31.90
N THR A 23 19.32 11.85 32.93
CA THR A 23 18.48 10.67 32.76
C THR A 23 17.45 11.03 31.72
N ALA A 24 17.64 10.53 30.50
CA ALA A 24 16.58 10.45 29.51
C ALA A 24 15.52 9.51 30.11
N THR A 25 14.67 10.04 30.99
CA THR A 25 13.48 9.35 31.43
C THR A 25 12.64 9.13 30.19
N ALA A 26 12.46 7.86 29.82
CA ALA A 26 11.53 7.49 28.77
C ALA A 26 10.21 8.22 29.07
N GLN A 27 9.71 8.98 28.10
CA GLN A 27 8.50 9.78 28.26
C GLN A 27 7.38 8.85 28.74
N GLN A 28 6.96 9.02 29.99
CA GLN A 28 5.91 8.18 30.57
C GLN A 28 4.63 8.43 29.78
N ILE A 29 4.13 7.40 29.11
CA ILE A 29 2.92 7.46 28.32
C ILE A 29 1.75 7.63 29.29
N ASP A 30 1.14 8.82 29.31
CA ASP A 30 -0.05 9.13 30.11
C ASP A 30 -1.28 8.46 29.50
N ARG A 31 -1.56 7.23 29.94
CA ARG A 31 -2.73 6.44 29.51
C ARG A 31 -3.96 6.89 30.28
N LYS A 32 -5.04 7.16 29.57
CA LYS A 32 -6.34 7.53 30.13
C LYS A 32 -7.42 6.59 29.63
N GLU A 33 -8.28 6.17 30.54
CA GLU A 33 -9.44 5.37 30.16
C GLU A 33 -10.43 6.24 29.36
N ALA A 34 -10.94 5.71 28.25
CA ALA A 34 -11.86 6.42 27.38
C ALA A 34 -12.89 5.48 26.72
N VAL A 35 -14.06 6.04 26.45
CA VAL A 35 -15.06 5.45 25.55
C VAL A 35 -14.76 5.91 24.13
N VAL A 36 -14.58 4.94 23.24
CA VAL A 36 -14.17 5.17 21.84
C VAL A 36 -15.04 4.38 20.88
N TYR A 37 -15.10 4.82 19.63
CA TYR A 37 -15.62 3.98 18.55
C TYR A 37 -14.46 3.30 17.82
N GLY A 38 -14.38 1.97 17.87
CA GLY A 38 -13.58 1.19 16.93
C GLY A 38 -14.30 1.10 15.58
N ILE A 39 -13.60 1.33 14.49
CA ILE A 39 -14.19 1.52 13.15
C ILE A 39 -13.46 0.61 12.17
N ASN A 40 -14.21 -0.20 11.45
CA ASN A 40 -13.77 -0.87 10.23
C ASN A 40 -14.58 -0.29 9.08
N ALA A 41 -14.07 0.79 8.48
CA ALA A 41 -14.76 1.50 7.42
C ALA A 41 -14.47 0.84 6.07
N ALA A 42 -15.52 0.64 5.28
CA ALA A 42 -15.38 0.14 3.92
C ALA A 42 -14.69 1.18 3.03
N VAL A 43 -13.79 0.71 2.18
CA VAL A 43 -13.11 1.45 1.12
C VAL A 43 -13.22 0.65 -0.19
N PRO A 44 -12.97 1.26 -1.38
CA PRO A 44 -13.20 0.63 -2.68
C PRO A 44 -12.69 -0.80 -2.88
N ASP A 45 -11.57 -1.19 -2.25
CA ASP A 45 -11.02 -2.55 -2.33
C ASP A 45 -10.71 -3.16 -0.95
N GLY A 46 -11.43 -2.77 0.11
CA GLY A 46 -11.26 -3.40 1.40
C GLY A 46 -11.81 -2.63 2.59
N TYR A 47 -11.06 -2.69 3.70
CA TYR A 47 -11.43 -2.06 4.97
C TYR A 47 -10.24 -1.35 5.58
N VAL A 48 -10.50 -0.17 6.15
CA VAL A 48 -9.55 0.53 7.00
C VAL A 48 -9.98 0.40 8.46
N GLY A 49 -9.09 -0.15 9.29
CA GLY A 49 -9.23 -0.23 10.73
C GLY A 49 -8.72 1.06 11.38
N THR A 50 -9.60 1.77 12.09
CA THR A 50 -9.26 3.01 12.80
C THR A 50 -10.14 3.16 14.03
N PHE A 51 -10.00 4.24 14.78
CA PHE A 51 -10.88 4.53 15.90
C PHE A 51 -11.10 6.03 16.08
N ALA A 52 -12.24 6.39 16.68
CA ALA A 52 -12.57 7.74 17.05
C ALA A 52 -12.48 7.91 18.57
N PRO A 53 -11.49 8.68 19.08
CA PRO A 53 -11.42 9.05 20.49
C PRO A 53 -12.55 10.02 20.89
N PRO A 54 -12.69 10.38 22.18
CA PRO A 54 -13.64 11.39 22.63
C PRO A 54 -13.48 12.75 21.93
N SER A 55 -12.26 13.11 21.53
CA SER A 55 -11.95 14.35 20.80
C SER A 55 -12.37 14.35 19.34
N ALA A 56 -12.75 13.20 18.77
CA ALA A 56 -13.25 13.07 17.40
C ALA A 56 -14.79 13.01 17.41
N PRO A 57 -15.50 14.12 17.11
CA PRO A 57 -16.96 14.20 17.27
C PRO A 57 -17.73 13.56 16.11
N ALA A 58 -17.06 13.27 14.98
CA ALA A 58 -17.71 12.83 13.76
C ALA A 58 -17.05 11.56 13.19
N LEU A 59 -17.88 10.68 12.64
CA LEU A 59 -17.49 9.50 11.86
C LEU A 59 -17.82 9.74 10.39
N TYR A 60 -17.03 9.12 9.50
CA TYR A 60 -17.22 9.23 8.05
C TYR A 60 -17.20 7.83 7.43
N LEU A 61 -18.23 7.48 6.66
CA LEU A 61 -18.39 6.16 6.05
C LEU A 61 -18.81 6.29 4.57
N LEU A 62 -18.48 5.28 3.77
CA LEU A 62 -18.97 5.19 2.39
C LEU A 62 -20.43 4.71 2.35
N ALA A 63 -21.24 5.35 1.51
CA ALA A 63 -22.62 4.95 1.28
C ALA A 63 -22.71 3.59 0.59
N GLN A 64 -23.79 2.86 0.86
CA GLN A 64 -24.11 1.56 0.24
C GLN A 64 -23.10 0.43 0.45
N GLN A 65 -22.01 0.67 1.16
CA GLN A 65 -21.04 -0.33 1.59
C GLN A 65 -21.23 -0.61 3.08
N ILE A 66 -21.04 -1.87 3.49
CA ILE A 66 -21.18 -2.25 4.89
C ILE A 66 -19.89 -1.85 5.61
N SER A 67 -19.97 -0.92 6.55
CA SER A 67 -18.89 -0.65 7.51
C SER A 67 -19.30 -1.17 8.88
N VAL A 68 -18.35 -1.51 9.76
CA VAL A 68 -18.66 -1.95 11.11
C VAL A 68 -18.07 -0.99 12.13
N ILE A 69 -18.91 -0.47 13.01
CA ILE A 69 -18.47 0.34 14.16
C ILE A 69 -18.74 -0.41 15.47
N SER A 70 -17.94 -0.19 16.50
CA SER A 70 -18.16 -0.78 17.82
C SER A 70 -17.84 0.23 18.91
N LEU A 71 -18.71 0.36 19.91
CA LEU A 71 -18.44 1.21 21.06
C LEU A 71 -17.67 0.41 22.10
N ARG A 72 -16.50 0.90 22.50
CA ARG A 72 -15.58 0.16 23.37
C ARG A 72 -15.01 1.07 24.45
N LYS A 73 -14.66 0.47 25.58
CA LYS A 73 -13.86 1.09 26.63
C LYS A 73 -12.42 0.58 26.49
N THR A 74 -11.47 1.51 26.41
CA THR A 74 -10.03 1.21 26.27
C THR A 74 -9.19 2.28 26.95
N PHE A 75 -7.88 2.06 27.04
CA PHE A 75 -6.95 3.13 27.35
C PHE A 75 -6.52 3.83 26.06
N ILE A 76 -6.50 5.16 26.08
CA ILE A 76 -5.92 5.97 25.02
C ILE A 76 -4.72 6.75 25.56
N TYR A 77 -3.77 7.03 24.70
CA TYR A 77 -2.64 7.91 24.99
C TYR A 77 -2.30 8.73 23.76
N PHE A 78 -1.81 9.94 23.99
CA PHE A 78 -1.42 10.83 22.90
C PHE A 78 0.00 10.48 22.42
N TRP A 79 0.17 10.31 21.11
CA TRP A 79 1.43 10.00 20.46
C TRP A 79 1.97 11.25 19.74
N PRO A 80 3.00 11.93 20.28
CA PRO A 80 3.45 13.22 19.76
C PRO A 80 4.01 13.18 18.34
N ILE A 81 4.52 12.03 17.88
CA ILE A 81 5.13 11.90 16.54
C ILE A 81 4.07 11.99 15.45
N THR A 82 2.91 11.36 15.64
CA THR A 82 1.80 11.42 14.67
C THR A 82 0.77 12.49 15.03
N ASN A 83 0.90 13.13 16.21
CA ASN A 83 -0.04 14.13 16.72
C ASN A 83 -1.47 13.57 16.88
N GLU A 84 -1.57 12.32 17.32
CA GLU A 84 -2.83 11.57 17.40
C GLU A 84 -2.94 10.78 18.71
N TYR A 85 -4.16 10.47 19.13
CA TYR A 85 -4.38 9.44 20.14
C TYR A 85 -4.21 8.05 19.54
N GLN A 86 -3.54 7.18 20.28
CA GLN A 86 -3.46 5.74 20.05
C GLN A 86 -4.30 5.01 21.09
N ALA A 87 -4.88 3.88 20.71
CA ALA A 87 -5.65 3.03 21.61
C ALA A 87 -4.84 1.79 22.01
N ASP A 88 -4.93 1.43 23.28
CA ASP A 88 -4.24 0.28 23.88
C ASP A 88 -5.24 -0.88 24.05
N TRP A 89 -5.58 -1.49 22.90
CA TRP A 89 -6.52 -2.61 22.83
C TRP A 89 -6.00 -3.89 23.49
N GLU A 90 -4.69 -3.99 23.74
CA GLU A 90 -4.10 -5.14 24.41
C GLU A 90 -4.33 -5.07 25.92
N VAL A 91 -4.22 -3.87 26.51
CA VAL A 91 -4.43 -3.68 27.95
C VAL A 91 -5.92 -3.64 28.31
N LEU A 92 -6.74 -2.92 27.55
CA LEU A 92 -8.18 -2.85 27.79
C LEU A 92 -8.96 -2.77 26.48
N ASN A 93 -9.85 -3.73 26.26
CA ASN A 93 -10.69 -3.77 25.06
C ASN A 93 -12.09 -4.29 25.37
N GLN A 94 -12.79 -3.58 26.25
CA GLN A 94 -14.10 -3.99 26.75
C GLN A 94 -15.21 -3.48 25.82
N GLU A 95 -16.04 -4.39 25.33
CA GLU A 95 -17.26 -4.04 24.59
C GLU A 95 -18.26 -3.33 25.52
N ILE A 96 -18.88 -2.26 25.02
CA ILE A 96 -20.01 -1.63 25.69
C ILE A 96 -21.31 -2.13 25.05
N THR A 97 -22.13 -2.80 25.85
CA THR A 97 -23.36 -3.44 25.37
C THR A 97 -24.47 -2.44 25.10
N GLY A 98 -25.30 -2.74 24.10
CA GLY A 98 -26.44 -1.91 23.73
C GLY A 98 -26.81 -2.05 22.26
N ASN A 99 -27.82 -1.30 21.85
CA ASN A 99 -28.22 -1.16 20.46
C ASN A 99 -27.84 0.24 19.96
N LEU A 100 -27.35 0.30 18.73
CA LEU A 100 -27.10 1.55 18.04
C LEU A 100 -28.42 2.13 17.55
N GLU A 101 -28.72 3.36 17.94
CA GLU A 101 -29.76 4.17 17.30
C GLU A 101 -29.12 5.14 16.32
N ILE A 102 -29.68 5.19 15.12
CA ILE A 102 -29.27 6.10 14.05
C ILE A 102 -30.44 7.02 13.79
N SER A 103 -30.21 8.33 13.90
CA SER A 103 -31.22 9.34 13.64
C SER A 103 -30.80 10.28 12.51
N ARG A 104 -31.80 10.81 11.81
CA ARG A 104 -31.65 11.82 10.77
C ARG A 104 -32.67 12.91 11.05
N ASN A 105 -32.23 14.16 11.13
CA ASN A 105 -33.09 15.30 11.46
C ASN A 105 -33.91 15.10 12.76
N GLY A 106 -33.34 14.43 13.76
CA GLY A 106 -33.99 14.15 15.05
C GLY A 106 -34.89 12.89 15.07
N GLU A 107 -35.18 12.28 13.93
CA GLU A 107 -35.99 11.07 13.85
C GLU A 107 -35.13 9.81 13.77
N VAL A 108 -35.44 8.79 14.57
CA VAL A 108 -34.73 7.49 14.52
C VAL A 108 -35.10 6.78 13.22
N VAL A 109 -34.13 6.64 12.32
CA VAL A 109 -34.31 5.99 11.01
C VAL A 109 -33.93 4.52 11.04
N GLN A 110 -33.08 4.10 11.99
CA GLN A 110 -32.64 2.71 12.11
C GLN A 110 -32.18 2.39 13.53
N ARG A 111 -32.43 1.15 13.96
CA ARG A 111 -31.81 0.54 15.15
C ARG A 111 -31.01 -0.68 14.72
N VAL A 112 -29.78 -0.81 15.20
CA VAL A 112 -28.86 -1.89 14.82
C VAL A 112 -28.42 -2.63 16.06
N ALA A 113 -28.64 -3.94 16.07
CA ALA A 113 -28.18 -4.83 17.12
C ALA A 113 -26.70 -5.20 16.92
N PRO A 114 -25.95 -5.43 18.01
CA PRO A 114 -24.55 -5.83 17.92
C PRO A 114 -24.47 -7.25 17.36
N THR A 115 -23.74 -7.39 16.26
CA THR A 115 -23.61 -8.60 15.45
C THR A 115 -22.15 -9.03 15.37
N ASP A 116 -21.91 -10.34 15.38
CA ASP A 116 -20.58 -10.89 15.17
C ASP A 116 -20.09 -10.58 13.76
N TYR A 117 -18.79 -10.31 13.61
CA TYR A 117 -18.18 -10.07 12.31
C TYR A 117 -16.73 -10.54 12.29
N SER A 118 -16.25 -10.83 11.09
CA SER A 118 -14.85 -11.14 10.83
C SER A 118 -14.46 -10.55 9.48
N ILE A 119 -13.26 -10.00 9.39
CA ILE A 119 -12.70 -9.49 8.14
C ILE A 119 -11.48 -10.33 7.80
N GLN A 120 -11.51 -10.91 6.61
CA GLN A 120 -10.41 -11.69 6.06
C GLN A 120 -9.72 -10.93 4.94
N TYR A 121 -8.41 -10.85 5.01
CA TYR A 121 -7.54 -10.13 4.09
C TYR A 121 -6.76 -11.13 3.25
N THR A 122 -6.76 -10.94 1.94
CA THR A 122 -5.90 -11.66 1.01
C THR A 122 -4.86 -10.67 0.49
N PRO A 123 -3.56 -10.89 0.74
CA PRO A 123 -2.51 -10.00 0.27
C PRO A 123 -2.50 -9.97 -1.26
N GLN A 124 -2.38 -8.78 -1.83
CA GLN A 124 -2.10 -8.56 -3.25
C GLN A 124 -0.74 -7.87 -3.34
N LYS A 125 0.11 -8.22 -4.31
CA LYS A 125 1.51 -7.71 -4.32
C LYS A 125 1.68 -6.34 -4.96
N LEU A 126 0.82 -5.95 -5.90
CA LEU A 126 0.86 -4.62 -6.54
C LEU A 126 -0.19 -3.63 -6.00
N THR A 127 -1.31 -4.16 -5.54
CA THR A 127 -2.50 -3.42 -5.10
C THR A 127 -2.72 -3.63 -3.61
N GLN A 128 -3.71 -2.93 -3.04
CA GLN A 128 -4.08 -3.14 -1.65
C GLN A 128 -4.59 -4.57 -1.45
N ALA A 129 -4.37 -5.12 -0.25
CA ALA A 129 -4.92 -6.42 0.11
C ALA A 129 -6.45 -6.35 0.02
N SER A 130 -7.06 -7.19 -0.83
CA SER A 130 -8.52 -7.31 -0.86
C SER A 130 -9.00 -7.85 0.48
N ALA A 131 -10.05 -7.23 1.01
CA ALA A 131 -10.65 -7.63 2.26
C ALA A 131 -12.11 -8.01 2.08
N ARG A 132 -12.54 -9.09 2.74
CA ARG A 132 -13.92 -9.55 2.76
C ARG A 132 -14.46 -9.52 4.19
N LEU A 133 -15.57 -8.82 4.36
CA LEU A 133 -16.35 -8.80 5.59
C LEU A 133 -17.36 -9.95 5.59
N PHE A 134 -17.40 -10.68 6.70
CA PHE A 134 -18.42 -11.65 7.04
C PHE A 134 -19.18 -11.16 8.27
N VAL A 135 -20.50 -11.37 8.32
CA VAL A 135 -21.37 -10.87 9.39
C VAL A 135 -22.29 -11.99 9.88
N GLY A 136 -22.55 -12.03 11.19
CA GLY A 136 -23.44 -12.98 11.85
C GLY A 136 -22.94 -14.43 11.71
N PRO A 137 -23.82 -15.40 11.39
CA PRO A 137 -23.43 -16.80 11.25
C PRO A 137 -22.31 -17.03 10.21
N GLU A 138 -22.23 -16.20 9.16
CA GLU A 138 -21.16 -16.29 8.18
C GLU A 138 -19.79 -15.93 8.78
N ALA A 139 -19.76 -14.98 9.73
CA ALA A 139 -18.52 -14.60 10.42
C ALA A 139 -17.99 -15.75 11.29
N VAL A 140 -18.89 -16.41 12.03
CA VAL A 140 -18.55 -17.58 12.85
C VAL A 140 -18.00 -18.70 11.98
N LYS A 141 -18.66 -18.98 10.86
CA LYS A 141 -18.20 -19.99 9.90
C LYS A 141 -16.84 -19.63 9.31
N ALA A 142 -16.68 -18.40 8.80
CA ALA A 142 -15.44 -17.95 8.18
C ALA A 142 -14.25 -18.01 9.16
N GLN A 143 -14.46 -17.62 10.42
CA GLN A 143 -13.43 -17.71 11.44
C GLN A 143 -13.10 -19.17 11.80
N SER A 144 -14.10 -20.04 11.92
CA SER A 144 -13.89 -21.48 12.15
C SER A 144 -13.10 -22.11 11.01
N ASP A 145 -13.44 -21.79 9.77
CA ASP A 145 -12.74 -22.28 8.57
C ASP A 145 -11.27 -21.81 8.58
N PHE A 146 -11.01 -20.56 8.97
CA PHE A 146 -9.66 -20.01 9.09
C PHE A 146 -8.83 -20.72 10.17
N VAL A 147 -9.38 -20.91 11.36
CA VAL A 147 -8.71 -21.65 12.45
C VAL A 147 -8.41 -23.09 12.02
N GLY A 148 -9.33 -23.75 11.32
CA GLY A 148 -9.11 -25.07 10.75
C GLY A 148 -7.93 -25.12 9.78
N ARG A 149 -7.76 -24.09 8.93
CA ARG A 149 -6.59 -23.97 8.03
C ARG A 149 -5.28 -23.79 8.82
N GLN A 150 -5.28 -23.00 9.89
CA GLN A 150 -4.10 -22.82 10.74
C GLN A 150 -3.66 -24.14 11.37
N GLN A 151 -4.60 -24.91 11.91
CA GLN A 151 -4.33 -26.21 12.50
C GLN A 151 -3.81 -27.21 11.44
N ALA A 152 -4.42 -27.25 10.26
CA ALA A 152 -3.98 -28.10 9.16
C ALA A 152 -2.56 -27.74 8.68
N TYR A 153 -2.26 -26.45 8.53
CA TYR A 153 -0.93 -25.98 8.15
C TYR A 153 0.13 -26.28 9.21
N GLN A 154 -0.19 -26.10 10.49
CA GLN A 154 0.72 -26.43 11.60
C GLN A 154 1.05 -27.93 11.60
N LYS A 155 0.04 -28.77 11.41
CA LYS A 155 0.23 -30.22 11.27
C LYS A 155 1.11 -30.56 10.05
N ALA A 156 0.78 -30.02 8.88
CA ALA A 156 1.54 -30.27 7.66
C ALA A 156 3.00 -29.78 7.77
N SER A 157 3.25 -28.67 8.46
CA SER A 157 4.59 -28.15 8.72
C SER A 157 5.38 -29.10 9.63
N THR A 158 4.73 -29.62 10.69
CA THR A 158 5.32 -30.63 11.56
C THR A 158 5.70 -31.89 10.78
N ASP A 159 4.79 -32.38 9.94
CA ASP A 159 5.01 -33.57 9.11
C ASP A 159 6.15 -33.32 8.08
N TYR A 160 6.22 -32.12 7.49
CA TYR A 160 7.28 -31.72 6.57
C TYR A 160 8.66 -31.71 7.24
N TYR A 161 8.81 -31.07 8.41
CA TYR A 161 10.10 -31.03 9.10
C TYR A 161 10.56 -32.43 9.54
N ALA A 162 9.64 -33.31 9.94
CA ALA A 162 9.98 -34.70 10.21
C ALA A 162 10.48 -35.43 8.94
N ALA A 163 9.82 -35.20 7.80
CA ALA A 163 10.23 -35.77 6.51
C ALA A 163 11.56 -35.19 6.01
N GLU A 164 11.82 -33.90 6.23
CA GLU A 164 13.09 -33.23 5.88
C GLU A 164 14.26 -33.83 6.66
N GLN A 165 14.10 -34.05 7.96
CA GLN A 165 15.12 -34.72 8.77
C GLN A 165 15.40 -36.15 8.28
N ALA A 166 14.35 -36.91 7.96
CA ALA A 166 14.49 -38.25 7.41
C ALA A 166 15.16 -38.24 6.01
N TRP A 167 14.83 -37.26 5.18
CA TRP A 167 15.41 -37.08 3.86
C TRP A 167 16.89 -36.71 3.93
N LEU A 168 17.29 -35.80 4.83
CA LEU A 168 18.69 -35.45 5.07
C LEU A 168 19.52 -36.69 5.47
N ALA A 169 19.00 -37.49 6.42
CA ALA A 169 19.66 -38.73 6.81
C ALA A 169 19.78 -39.73 5.64
N ALA A 170 18.72 -39.88 4.83
CA ALA A 170 18.74 -40.73 3.65
C ALA A 170 19.70 -40.21 2.57
N MET A 171 19.86 -38.88 2.45
CA MET A 171 20.80 -38.25 1.52
C MET A 171 22.25 -38.47 1.94
N ASP A 172 22.55 -38.37 3.25
CA ASP A 172 23.88 -38.68 3.78
C ASP A 172 24.25 -40.14 3.53
N GLU A 173 23.32 -41.07 3.77
CA GLU A 173 23.51 -42.49 3.43
C GLU A 173 23.72 -42.71 1.92
N PHE A 174 22.92 -42.02 1.09
CA PHE A 174 23.03 -42.08 -0.34
C PHE A 174 24.40 -41.58 -0.81
N GLN A 175 24.89 -40.46 -0.27
CA GLN A 175 26.22 -39.93 -0.59
C GLN A 175 27.31 -40.90 -0.14
N ALA A 176 27.28 -41.39 1.10
CA ALA A 176 28.27 -42.33 1.61
C ALA A 176 28.39 -43.61 0.77
N LYS A 177 27.27 -44.13 0.25
CA LYS A 177 27.23 -45.33 -0.61
C LYS A 177 27.70 -45.06 -2.05
N ASN A 178 27.64 -43.83 -2.52
CA ASN A 178 27.92 -43.45 -3.92
C ASN A 178 29.21 -42.62 -4.10
N SER A 179 30.02 -42.43 -3.05
CA SER A 179 31.33 -41.73 -3.09
C SER A 179 32.47 -42.50 -3.77
N ASN A 180 32.25 -43.75 -4.19
CA ASN A 180 33.26 -44.57 -4.89
C ASN A 180 32.95 -44.61 -6.39
N ASP A 181 33.78 -43.96 -7.21
CA ASP A 181 33.97 -43.90 -8.70
C ASP A 181 33.19 -44.84 -9.68
N ALA A 182 31.99 -45.30 -9.36
CA ALA A 182 31.09 -46.00 -10.25
C ALA A 182 29.85 -45.14 -10.49
N PRO A 183 29.37 -44.99 -11.75
CA PRO A 183 28.21 -44.16 -12.03
C PRO A 183 26.99 -44.75 -11.33
N ALA A 184 26.55 -44.08 -10.26
CA ALA A 184 25.39 -44.46 -9.47
C ALA A 184 24.14 -44.50 -10.37
N LYS A 185 23.62 -45.71 -10.64
CA LYS A 185 22.27 -45.90 -11.21
C LYS A 185 21.15 -45.67 -10.20
N ALA A 186 21.48 -45.33 -8.95
CA ALA A 186 20.51 -45.10 -7.89
C ALA A 186 19.98 -43.67 -7.96
N THR A 187 18.65 -43.52 -7.96
CA THR A 187 18.00 -42.22 -7.86
C THR A 187 18.09 -41.69 -6.42
N PRO A 188 18.36 -40.38 -6.24
CA PRO A 188 18.33 -39.76 -4.92
C PRO A 188 16.93 -39.86 -4.31
N PRO A 189 16.82 -39.91 -2.97
CA PRO A 189 15.53 -39.86 -2.31
C PRO A 189 14.80 -38.55 -2.66
N PRO A 190 13.48 -38.60 -2.92
CA PRO A 190 12.71 -37.41 -3.29
C PRO A 190 12.69 -36.42 -2.12
N GLU A 191 12.94 -35.15 -2.42
CA GLU A 191 12.88 -34.07 -1.45
C GLU A 191 11.43 -33.88 -0.97
N PRO A 192 11.18 -33.73 0.34
CA PRO A 192 9.85 -33.46 0.84
C PRO A 192 9.35 -32.09 0.37
N VAL A 193 8.05 -32.00 0.10
CA VAL A 193 7.43 -30.76 -0.39
C VAL A 193 6.98 -29.91 0.78
N GLN A 194 7.44 -28.66 0.84
CA GLN A 194 7.02 -27.71 1.85
C GLN A 194 5.51 -27.40 1.73
N PRO A 195 4.75 -27.36 2.84
CA PRO A 195 3.34 -26.99 2.79
C PRO A 195 3.17 -25.55 2.32
N ALA A 196 2.13 -25.32 1.50
CA ALA A 196 1.78 -23.99 1.05
C ALA A 196 1.40 -23.08 2.23
N PRO A 197 1.94 -21.85 2.32
CA PRO A 197 1.57 -20.92 3.38
C PRO A 197 0.11 -20.52 3.28
N ILE A 198 -0.49 -20.16 4.41
CA ILE A 198 -1.85 -19.61 4.44
C ILE A 198 -1.80 -18.19 3.85
N SER A 199 -2.45 -17.98 2.71
CA SER A 199 -2.52 -16.70 2.00
C SER A 199 -3.65 -15.79 2.47
N ILE A 200 -4.27 -16.07 3.61
CA ILE A 200 -5.37 -15.26 4.17
C ILE A 200 -5.02 -14.91 5.61
N TYR A 201 -5.34 -13.68 6.02
CA TYR A 201 -5.25 -13.21 7.39
C TYR A 201 -6.65 -12.89 7.91
N SER A 202 -6.92 -13.11 9.19
CA SER A 202 -8.21 -12.77 9.82
C SER A 202 -7.98 -11.81 10.99
N ASN A 203 -8.89 -10.85 11.17
CA ASN A 203 -8.93 -10.02 12.38
C ASN A 203 -9.63 -10.72 13.57
N GLY A 204 -9.97 -12.01 13.44
CA GLY A 204 -10.68 -12.78 14.45
C GLY A 204 -12.20 -12.60 14.39
N LEU A 205 -12.89 -13.20 15.37
CA LEU A 205 -14.32 -12.99 15.57
C LEU A 205 -14.52 -11.81 16.52
N ASN A 206 -15.13 -10.74 16.02
CA ASN A 206 -15.38 -9.51 16.74
C ASN A 206 -16.87 -9.23 16.79
N ARG A 207 -17.29 -8.24 17.61
CA ARG A 207 -18.69 -7.82 17.71
C ARG A 207 -18.84 -6.32 17.52
N GLY A 208 -19.83 -5.91 16.73
CA GLY A 208 -20.08 -4.51 16.38
C GLY A 208 -21.39 -4.29 15.62
N PHE A 209 -21.59 -3.09 15.12
CA PHE A 209 -22.78 -2.65 14.41
C PHE A 209 -22.49 -2.52 12.92
N PRO A 210 -22.93 -3.48 12.08
CA PRO A 210 -22.79 -3.38 10.63
C PRO A 210 -23.77 -2.34 10.07
N LEU A 211 -23.24 -1.33 9.39
CA LEU A 211 -23.97 -0.18 8.87
C LEU A 211 -23.89 -0.14 7.35
N LYS A 212 -25.06 -0.07 6.70
CA LYS A 212 -25.19 0.25 5.28
C LYS A 212 -26.26 1.33 5.15
N LEU A 213 -25.80 2.55 4.93
CA LEU A 213 -26.66 3.74 4.92
C LEU A 213 -26.66 4.43 3.56
N ASN A 214 -27.73 5.16 3.31
CA ASN A 214 -27.80 6.12 2.20
C ASN A 214 -26.88 7.32 2.50
N PRO A 215 -26.48 8.10 1.48
CA PRO A 215 -25.72 9.31 1.69
C PRO A 215 -26.51 10.32 2.54
N GLY A 216 -25.84 10.97 3.48
CA GLY A 216 -26.46 11.95 4.37
C GLY A 216 -25.69 12.15 5.68
N ASN A 217 -26.20 13.08 6.47
CA ASN A 217 -25.73 13.35 7.82
C ASN A 217 -26.69 12.73 8.83
N TYR A 218 -26.12 12.05 9.81
CA TYR A 218 -26.83 11.30 10.84
C TYR A 218 -26.26 11.63 12.21
N THR A 219 -27.03 11.35 13.24
CA THR A 219 -26.53 11.23 14.61
C THR A 219 -26.62 9.77 15.02
N ILE A 220 -25.59 9.27 15.67
CA ILE A 220 -25.56 7.92 16.23
C ILE A 220 -25.38 7.98 17.74
N LEU A 221 -26.02 7.06 18.45
CA LEU A 221 -25.87 6.88 19.89
C LEU A 221 -26.14 5.42 20.28
N ILE A 222 -25.65 4.99 21.43
CA ILE A 222 -25.95 3.66 21.98
C ILE A 222 -26.99 3.78 23.09
N ARG A 223 -28.01 2.92 23.03
CA ARG A 223 -28.90 2.64 24.17
C ARG A 223 -28.55 1.31 24.78
N ASP A 224 -28.41 1.26 26.09
CA ASP A 224 -28.20 0.01 26.83
C ASP A 224 -29.44 -0.91 26.77
N THR A 225 -29.35 -2.06 27.44
CA THR A 225 -30.44 -3.05 27.49
C THR A 225 -31.69 -2.54 28.21
N GLN A 226 -31.59 -1.45 28.96
CA GLN A 226 -32.71 -0.77 29.64
C GLN A 226 -33.27 0.40 28.83
N GLY A 227 -32.72 0.66 27.64
CA GLY A 227 -33.11 1.78 26.78
C GLY A 227 -32.51 3.13 27.18
N LYS A 228 -31.59 3.16 28.14
CA LYS A 228 -30.93 4.39 28.59
C LYS A 228 -29.75 4.73 27.69
N LEU A 229 -29.54 6.03 27.46
CA LEU A 229 -28.39 6.53 26.70
C LEU A 229 -27.09 6.15 27.41
N VAL A 230 -26.19 5.50 26.67
CA VAL A 230 -24.82 5.24 27.12
C VAL A 230 -24.03 6.56 27.05
N PRO A 231 -23.43 7.02 28.15
CA PRO A 231 -22.64 8.26 28.16
C PRO A 231 -21.52 8.25 27.12
N GLN A 232 -21.24 9.41 26.53
CA GLN A 232 -20.17 9.61 25.54
C GLN A 232 -20.32 8.79 24.24
N SER A 233 -21.45 8.11 24.02
CA SER A 233 -21.72 7.35 22.80
C SER A 233 -22.21 8.20 21.63
N GLU A 234 -22.71 9.41 21.87
CA GLU A 234 -23.26 10.24 20.80
C GLU A 234 -22.17 10.76 19.86
N ARG A 235 -22.36 10.60 18.55
CA ARG A 235 -21.47 11.13 17.50
C ARG A 235 -22.28 11.58 16.29
N SER A 236 -21.73 12.54 15.55
CA SER A 236 -22.18 12.80 14.18
C SER A 236 -21.64 11.71 13.25
N LEU A 237 -22.41 11.36 12.22
CA LEU A 237 -22.01 10.40 11.20
C LEU A 237 -22.33 10.98 9.81
N THR A 238 -21.29 11.15 9.00
CA THR A 238 -21.40 11.58 7.60
C THR A 238 -21.23 10.38 6.68
N VAL A 239 -22.20 10.14 5.82
CA VAL A 239 -22.18 9.07 4.83
C VAL A 239 -22.13 9.70 3.45
N PHE A 240 -21.10 9.38 2.65
CA PHE A 240 -20.84 10.04 1.38
C PHE A 240 -20.58 9.06 0.24
N THR A 241 -20.69 9.55 -0.99
CA THR A 241 -20.47 8.78 -2.23
C THR A 241 -19.29 9.35 -3.00
N PRO A 242 -18.71 8.56 -3.93
CA PRO A 242 -17.86 9.16 -4.94
C PRO A 242 -18.69 10.09 -5.82
N ARG A 243 -18.03 11.11 -6.38
CA ARG A 243 -18.60 12.00 -7.39
C ARG A 243 -18.66 11.33 -8.76
N ARG A 244 -17.61 10.58 -9.10
CA ARG A 244 -17.49 9.86 -10.38
C ARG A 244 -16.61 8.63 -10.23
N THR A 245 -16.76 7.72 -11.18
CA THR A 245 -15.99 6.49 -11.34
C THR A 245 -15.32 6.53 -12.71
N ALA A 246 -14.09 6.07 -12.80
CA ALA A 246 -13.32 5.99 -14.04
C ALA A 246 -12.41 4.75 -14.01
N VAL A 247 -11.58 4.61 -15.04
CA VAL A 247 -10.52 3.60 -15.10
C VAL A 247 -9.18 4.29 -14.85
N GLY A 248 -8.39 3.78 -13.91
CA GLY A 248 -7.00 4.17 -13.66
C GLY A 248 -6.04 3.03 -13.96
N TYR A 249 -4.74 3.29 -13.84
CA TYR A 249 -3.70 2.30 -14.09
C TYR A 249 -2.61 2.33 -13.02
N THR A 250 -2.31 1.16 -12.46
CA THR A 250 -0.99 0.91 -11.86
C THR A 250 -0.04 0.54 -12.98
N VAL A 251 1.03 1.31 -13.14
CA VAL A 251 2.05 1.09 -14.17
C VAL A 251 3.30 0.55 -13.49
N VAL A 252 3.68 -0.67 -13.83
CA VAL A 252 4.88 -1.34 -13.32
C VAL A 252 5.97 -1.26 -14.39
N PRO A 253 7.04 -0.48 -14.18
CA PRO A 253 8.20 -0.50 -15.06
C PRO A 253 9.02 -1.77 -14.81
N GLU A 254 9.56 -2.37 -15.87
CA GLU A 254 10.43 -3.56 -15.81
C GLU A 254 11.62 -3.41 -14.83
N THR A 255 12.13 -2.19 -14.65
CA THR A 255 13.29 -1.90 -13.79
C THR A 255 12.95 -1.51 -12.35
N ARG A 256 11.69 -1.17 -12.05
CA ARG A 256 11.26 -0.59 -10.76
C ARG A 256 9.93 -1.18 -10.30
N TRP A 257 9.88 -2.51 -10.17
CA TRP A 257 8.62 -3.18 -9.87
C TRP A 257 8.06 -2.85 -8.47
N THR A 258 8.92 -2.59 -7.48
CA THR A 258 8.53 -2.32 -6.09
C THR A 258 7.97 -0.91 -5.85
N THR A 259 8.06 -0.03 -6.83
CA THR A 259 7.54 1.35 -6.78
C THR A 259 6.78 1.65 -8.08
N PRO A 260 5.60 1.05 -8.27
CA PRO A 260 4.80 1.28 -9.46
C PRO A 260 4.24 2.71 -9.47
N ASP A 261 4.07 3.26 -10.68
CA ASP A 261 3.50 4.59 -10.88
C ASP A 261 1.97 4.48 -10.92
N GLN A 262 1.27 5.46 -10.35
CA GLN A 262 -0.19 5.54 -10.34
C GLN A 262 -0.67 6.57 -11.36
N VAL A 263 -1.52 6.16 -12.29
CA VAL A 263 -2.02 6.99 -13.39
C VAL A 263 -3.55 7.00 -13.30
N ASN A 264 -4.04 7.94 -12.48
CA ASN A 264 -5.44 7.98 -12.07
C ASN A 264 -6.20 9.11 -12.77
N ASP A 265 -5.56 10.26 -13.02
CA ASP A 265 -6.19 11.27 -13.85
C ASP A 265 -6.23 10.83 -15.31
N GLN A 266 -7.24 11.25 -16.05
CA GLN A 266 -7.34 10.98 -17.48
C GLN A 266 -6.34 11.83 -18.29
N ALA A 267 -5.95 12.98 -17.75
CA ALA A 267 -4.92 13.83 -18.33
C ALA A 267 -3.49 13.30 -18.09
N ASP A 268 -3.32 12.34 -17.19
CA ASP A 268 -2.01 11.75 -16.90
C ASP A 268 -1.47 10.99 -18.11
N VAL A 269 -0.17 11.14 -18.33
CA VAL A 269 0.56 10.47 -19.42
C VAL A 269 1.48 9.42 -18.83
N VAL A 270 1.39 8.20 -19.34
CA VAL A 270 2.31 7.12 -18.99
C VAL A 270 3.64 7.39 -19.69
N LEU A 271 4.73 7.44 -18.93
CA LEU A 271 6.08 7.62 -19.48
C LEU A 271 6.88 6.34 -19.37
N GLY A 272 7.57 5.96 -20.45
CA GLY A 272 8.48 4.83 -20.41
C GLY A 272 9.67 4.98 -21.34
N LYS A 273 10.71 4.20 -21.08
CA LYS A 273 11.96 4.22 -21.85
C LYS A 273 11.80 3.43 -23.14
N GLY A 274 12.32 3.96 -24.25
CA GLY A 274 12.38 3.21 -25.51
C GLY A 274 13.19 1.92 -25.34
N GLY A 275 12.63 0.81 -25.80
CA GLY A 275 13.19 -0.54 -25.69
C GLY A 275 12.81 -1.29 -24.41
N SER A 276 12.03 -0.70 -23.50
CA SER A 276 11.57 -1.36 -22.26
C SER A 276 10.13 -1.86 -22.35
N ASN A 277 9.77 -2.76 -21.42
CA ASN A 277 8.38 -3.13 -21.19
C ASN A 277 7.77 -2.35 -20.02
N LEU A 278 6.53 -1.90 -20.20
CA LEU A 278 5.65 -1.47 -19.12
C LEU A 278 4.57 -2.51 -18.91
N TYR A 279 4.22 -2.79 -17.67
CA TYR A 279 3.10 -3.67 -17.33
C TYR A 279 1.99 -2.83 -16.72
N LEU A 280 0.85 -2.78 -17.39
CA LEU A 280 -0.28 -1.95 -16.99
C LEU A 280 -1.33 -2.83 -16.32
N GLU A 281 -1.67 -2.51 -15.08
CA GLU A 281 -2.77 -3.12 -14.35
C GLU A 281 -3.93 -2.09 -14.27
N PRO A 282 -5.03 -2.31 -14.98
CA PRO A 282 -6.18 -1.41 -14.93
C PRO A 282 -7.01 -1.62 -13.67
N LEU A 283 -7.45 -0.51 -13.09
CA LEU A 283 -8.22 -0.47 -11.84
C LEU A 283 -9.49 0.37 -12.02
N VAL A 284 -10.56 0.01 -11.32
CA VAL A 284 -11.69 0.91 -11.13
C VAL A 284 -11.27 1.97 -10.12
N ILE A 285 -11.29 3.24 -10.51
CA ILE A 285 -10.97 4.36 -9.62
C ILE A 285 -12.21 5.20 -9.34
N ARG A 286 -12.27 5.79 -8.15
CA ARG A 286 -13.42 6.58 -7.70
C ARG A 286 -12.93 7.90 -7.11
N GLU A 287 -13.56 8.99 -7.50
CA GLU A 287 -13.21 10.34 -7.03
C GLU A 287 -14.07 10.72 -5.82
N TYR A 288 -13.45 10.96 -4.67
CA TYR A 288 -14.12 11.29 -3.42
C TYR A 288 -13.80 12.72 -2.96
N PRO A 289 -14.69 13.37 -2.18
CA PRO A 289 -14.33 14.59 -1.48
C PRO A 289 -13.14 14.30 -0.58
N GLN A 290 -12.01 14.98 -0.81
CA GLN A 290 -10.73 14.65 -0.17
C GLN A 290 -10.84 14.66 1.36
N ARG A 291 -11.50 15.68 1.91
CA ARG A 291 -11.75 15.81 3.35
C ARG A 291 -12.53 14.62 3.91
N ALA A 292 -13.67 14.30 3.32
CA ALA A 292 -14.53 13.22 3.81
C ALA A 292 -13.80 11.87 3.76
N TYR A 293 -13.01 11.64 2.71
CA TYR A 293 -12.19 10.44 2.58
C TYR A 293 -11.04 10.39 3.58
N ALA A 294 -10.39 11.52 3.87
CA ALA A 294 -9.37 11.61 4.92
C ALA A 294 -9.93 11.29 6.32
N PHE A 295 -11.09 11.85 6.66
CA PHE A 295 -11.75 11.53 7.94
C PHE A 295 -12.26 10.09 8.02
N LEU A 296 -12.61 9.48 6.88
CA LEU A 296 -12.96 8.06 6.83
C LEU A 296 -11.75 7.18 7.18
N GLN A 297 -10.56 7.52 6.67
CA GLN A 297 -9.33 6.80 6.98
C GLN A 297 -8.84 7.09 8.41
N ASN A 298 -9.00 8.33 8.86
CA ASN A 298 -8.53 8.79 10.17
C ASN A 298 -9.49 9.84 10.76
N PRO A 299 -10.35 9.47 11.73
CA PRO A 299 -11.25 10.40 12.40
C PRO A 299 -10.56 11.55 13.16
N GLN A 300 -9.24 11.45 13.38
CA GLN A 300 -8.41 12.45 14.06
C GLN A 300 -7.67 13.37 13.07
N TYR A 301 -7.96 13.27 11.77
CA TYR A 301 -7.30 14.04 10.72
C TYR A 301 -7.29 15.56 11.00
N LEU A 302 -6.11 16.18 10.90
CA LEU A 302 -5.86 17.59 11.21
C LEU A 302 -5.64 18.47 9.96
N GLY A 303 -5.86 17.94 8.76
CA GLY A 303 -5.64 18.71 7.54
C GLY A 303 -6.66 19.82 7.32
N ASN A 304 -6.30 20.74 6.42
CA ASN A 304 -7.10 21.91 6.13
C ASN A 304 -8.44 21.55 5.46
N ASP A 305 -9.43 22.42 5.68
CA ASP A 305 -10.71 22.34 5.00
C ASP A 305 -10.55 22.78 3.54
N THR A 306 -10.37 21.82 2.63
CA THR A 306 -10.33 22.08 1.19
C THR A 306 -11.52 21.43 0.50
N ALA A 307 -12.02 22.07 -0.56
CA ALA A 307 -13.05 21.52 -1.44
C ALA A 307 -12.47 20.58 -2.51
N ASP A 308 -11.28 20.03 -2.25
CA ASP A 308 -10.53 19.22 -3.19
C ASP A 308 -11.11 17.80 -3.31
N TRP A 309 -10.68 17.13 -4.38
CA TRP A 309 -11.10 15.78 -4.73
C TRP A 309 -9.88 14.88 -4.83
N THR A 310 -10.04 13.62 -4.46
CA THR A 310 -8.97 12.63 -4.54
C THR A 310 -9.45 11.38 -5.25
N TRP A 311 -8.62 10.86 -6.15
CA TRP A 311 -8.84 9.57 -6.79
C TRP A 311 -8.36 8.45 -5.89
N VAL A 312 -9.23 7.46 -5.69
CA VAL A 312 -8.96 6.29 -4.86
C VAL A 312 -9.06 5.04 -5.71
N ASN A 313 -8.02 4.22 -5.65
CA ASN A 313 -7.97 2.94 -6.32
C ASN A 313 -8.94 1.95 -5.68
N GLY A 314 -9.69 1.25 -6.52
CA GLY A 314 -10.53 0.12 -6.16
C GLY A 314 -10.05 -1.16 -6.84
N GLU A 315 -11.01 -2.00 -7.18
CA GLU A 315 -10.83 -3.33 -7.72
C GLU A 315 -10.13 -3.34 -9.10
N ALA A 316 -9.32 -4.38 -9.34
CA ALA A 316 -8.71 -4.62 -10.64
C ALA A 316 -9.73 -5.02 -11.70
N ILE A 317 -9.59 -4.47 -12.91
CA ILE A 317 -10.45 -4.77 -14.05
C ILE A 317 -9.95 -6.03 -14.74
N LYS A 318 -10.69 -7.12 -14.57
CA LYS A 318 -10.39 -8.43 -15.19
C LYS A 318 -11.26 -8.70 -16.42
N GLY A 319 -10.82 -9.61 -17.28
CA GLY A 319 -11.58 -10.06 -18.46
C GLY A 319 -11.64 -9.07 -19.63
N ALA A 320 -10.90 -7.95 -19.56
CA ALA A 320 -10.74 -7.02 -20.66
C ALA A 320 -9.58 -7.42 -21.59
N THR A 321 -9.53 -6.82 -22.78
CA THR A 321 -8.37 -6.85 -23.69
C THR A 321 -7.80 -5.45 -23.79
N LEU A 322 -6.49 -5.28 -23.61
CA LEU A 322 -5.83 -4.00 -23.85
C LEU A 322 -5.55 -3.86 -25.35
N GLU A 323 -6.10 -2.83 -25.98
CA GLU A 323 -5.78 -2.45 -27.35
C GLU A 323 -4.74 -1.32 -27.34
N ILE A 324 -3.67 -1.52 -28.11
CA ILE A 324 -2.60 -0.54 -28.30
C ILE A 324 -2.76 0.02 -29.71
N THR A 325 -2.80 1.35 -29.80
CA THR A 325 -2.95 2.08 -31.04
C THR A 325 -1.76 3.01 -31.28
N GLY A 326 -1.38 3.18 -32.54
CA GLY A 326 -0.37 4.14 -33.01
C GLY A 326 -0.94 4.89 -34.21
N ALA A 327 -0.86 6.23 -34.20
CA ALA A 327 -1.49 7.07 -35.23
C ALA A 327 -2.95 6.66 -35.52
N ASP A 328 -3.73 6.42 -34.45
CA ASP A 328 -5.14 6.03 -34.47
C ASP A 328 -5.47 4.67 -35.13
N GLN A 329 -4.47 3.86 -35.48
CA GLN A 329 -4.66 2.48 -35.94
C GLN A 329 -4.30 1.49 -34.84
N ALA A 330 -5.09 0.43 -34.71
CA ALA A 330 -4.79 -0.68 -33.81
C ALA A 330 -3.54 -1.41 -34.30
N ILE A 331 -2.49 -1.41 -33.48
CA ILE A 331 -1.20 -2.03 -33.80
C ILE A 331 -0.98 -3.33 -33.02
N ASP A 332 -1.66 -3.50 -31.88
CA ASP A 332 -1.52 -4.69 -31.04
C ASP A 332 -2.73 -4.85 -30.10
N ARG A 333 -2.97 -6.08 -29.66
CA ARG A 333 -3.95 -6.42 -28.62
C ARG A 333 -3.32 -7.39 -27.62
N ARG A 334 -3.51 -7.12 -26.34
CA ARG A 334 -2.89 -7.88 -25.24
C ARG A 334 -3.95 -8.42 -24.30
N SER A 335 -3.75 -9.66 -23.89
CA SER A 335 -4.51 -10.29 -22.82
C SER A 335 -3.84 -10.05 -21.47
N LEU A 336 -4.66 -10.03 -20.42
CA LEU A 336 -4.16 -9.99 -19.04
C LEU A 336 -3.28 -11.23 -18.82
N THR A 337 -2.05 -11.01 -18.38
CA THR A 337 -1.04 -12.07 -18.25
C THR A 337 -0.49 -12.08 -16.82
N PRO A 338 -0.39 -13.26 -16.17
CA PRO A 338 0.24 -13.38 -14.87
C PRO A 338 1.78 -13.35 -15.00
N TYR A 339 2.46 -12.68 -14.08
CA TYR A 339 3.91 -12.48 -14.05
C TYR A 339 4.50 -12.88 -12.70
N LYS A 340 5.78 -13.26 -12.74
CA LYS A 340 6.64 -13.48 -11.58
C LYS A 340 7.88 -12.61 -11.72
N VAL A 341 8.36 -12.07 -10.61
CA VAL A 341 9.54 -11.23 -10.53
C VAL A 341 10.66 -12.04 -9.90
N ASN A 342 11.72 -12.23 -10.67
CA ASN A 342 12.94 -12.86 -10.19
C ASN A 342 13.95 -11.78 -9.81
N GLN A 343 14.60 -11.94 -8.66
CA GLN A 343 15.75 -11.11 -8.31
C GLN A 343 16.98 -11.61 -9.07
N LEU A 344 17.66 -10.72 -9.77
CA LEU A 344 18.91 -11.06 -10.45
C LEU A 344 20.01 -11.27 -9.41
N SER A 345 20.62 -12.46 -9.42
CA SER A 345 21.76 -12.79 -8.55
C SER A 345 23.04 -12.16 -9.10
N GLY A 346 23.77 -11.37 -8.28
CA GLY A 346 25.08 -10.82 -8.66
C GLY A 346 25.39 -9.44 -8.07
N GLN A 347 26.48 -8.82 -8.53
CA GLN A 347 26.91 -7.47 -8.10
C GLN A 347 25.98 -6.34 -8.61
N ALA A 348 25.18 -6.61 -9.64
CA ALA A 348 24.16 -5.69 -10.13
C ALA A 348 22.82 -6.03 -9.48
N LEU A 349 22.37 -5.20 -8.52
CA LEU A 349 21.02 -5.29 -7.96
C LEU A 349 20.00 -5.03 -9.08
N GLY A 350 19.08 -5.97 -9.32
CA GLY A 350 18.05 -5.83 -10.36
C GLY A 350 16.97 -6.90 -10.30
N TYR A 351 15.93 -6.72 -11.10
CA TYR A 351 14.78 -7.61 -11.21
C TYR A 351 14.53 -7.98 -12.67
N GLU A 352 13.98 -9.18 -12.88
CA GLU A 352 13.48 -9.63 -14.17
C GLU A 352 12.01 -10.05 -14.03
N VAL A 353 11.15 -9.50 -14.88
CA VAL A 353 9.73 -9.84 -14.90
C VAL A 353 9.49 -10.92 -15.96
N VAL A 354 9.22 -12.14 -15.50
CA VAL A 354 8.97 -13.32 -16.36
C VAL A 354 7.50 -13.69 -16.35
N LYS A 355 6.99 -14.22 -17.47
CA LYS A 355 5.62 -14.76 -17.51
C LYS A 355 5.51 -15.91 -16.53
N PHE A 356 4.45 -15.91 -15.72
CA PHE A 356 4.21 -16.97 -14.75
C PHE A 356 3.63 -18.20 -15.45
N THR A 357 4.28 -19.35 -15.26
CA THR A 357 3.78 -20.67 -15.67
C THR A 357 3.57 -21.52 -14.41
N PRO A 358 2.34 -22.00 -14.15
CA PRO A 358 2.10 -22.91 -13.03
C PRO A 358 2.97 -24.16 -13.18
N SER A 359 3.83 -24.47 -12.20
CA SER A 359 4.54 -25.73 -12.19
C SER A 359 3.67 -26.82 -11.56
N THR A 360 3.64 -28.01 -12.16
CA THR A 360 3.05 -29.21 -11.55
C THR A 360 3.83 -29.56 -10.27
N GLY A 361 3.31 -29.19 -9.11
CA GLY A 361 3.86 -29.53 -7.79
C GLY A 361 4.36 -28.34 -6.94
N GLY A 362 4.30 -27.10 -7.45
CA GLY A 362 4.67 -25.90 -6.68
C GLY A 362 3.48 -24.97 -6.45
N SER A 363 3.28 -24.54 -5.20
CA SER A 363 2.20 -23.63 -4.78
C SER A 363 2.58 -22.14 -4.90
N ALA A 364 3.30 -21.75 -5.97
CA ALA A 364 3.65 -20.35 -6.15
C ALA A 364 2.55 -19.62 -6.93
N ASP A 365 1.82 -18.71 -6.29
CA ASP A 365 0.96 -17.76 -6.99
C ASP A 365 1.79 -16.74 -7.80
N PRO A 366 1.25 -16.18 -8.90
CA PRO A 366 1.93 -15.09 -9.60
C PRO A 366 2.18 -13.91 -8.67
N ASP A 367 3.22 -13.12 -8.97
CA ASP A 367 3.43 -11.87 -8.26
C ASP A 367 2.37 -10.84 -8.62
N PHE A 368 1.99 -10.76 -9.90
CA PHE A 368 0.93 -9.87 -10.36
C PHE A 368 0.34 -10.26 -11.71
N GLU A 369 -0.76 -9.62 -12.10
CA GLU A 369 -1.39 -9.75 -13.42
C GLU A 369 -1.44 -8.39 -14.11
N ALA A 370 -0.97 -8.30 -15.35
CA ALA A 370 -0.94 -7.03 -16.07
C ALA A 370 -0.93 -7.22 -17.59
N TYR A 371 -1.12 -6.11 -18.31
CA TYR A 371 -1.01 -6.06 -19.77
C TYR A 371 0.37 -5.52 -20.18
N PRO A 372 1.19 -6.29 -20.91
CA PRO A 372 2.52 -5.84 -21.33
C PRO A 372 2.45 -4.88 -22.52
N VAL A 373 3.04 -3.71 -22.37
CA VAL A 373 3.20 -2.69 -23.41
C VAL A 373 4.69 -2.59 -23.74
N ASN A 374 5.07 -3.06 -24.93
CA ASN A 374 6.44 -2.97 -25.42
C ASN A 374 6.67 -1.63 -26.12
N LEU A 375 7.58 -0.82 -25.58
CA LEU A 375 7.87 0.51 -26.10
C LEU A 375 8.99 0.43 -27.13
N LYS A 376 8.67 0.63 -28.40
CA LYS A 376 9.66 0.67 -29.49
C LYS A 376 10.34 2.03 -29.52
N PRO A 377 11.68 2.11 -29.58
CA PRO A 377 12.40 3.39 -29.68
C PRO A 377 12.00 4.24 -30.90
N SER A 378 11.53 3.60 -31.98
CA SER A 378 11.11 4.26 -33.22
C SER A 378 9.75 4.94 -33.15
N GLN A 379 8.98 4.72 -32.07
CA GLN A 379 7.63 5.25 -31.92
C GLN A 379 7.56 6.11 -30.65
N SER A 380 7.29 7.40 -30.84
CA SER A 380 7.30 8.40 -29.76
C SER A 380 6.06 8.38 -28.88
N SER A 381 4.95 7.82 -29.38
CA SER A 381 3.68 7.76 -28.64
C SER A 381 2.81 6.57 -29.03
N TYR A 382 2.07 6.09 -28.05
CA TYR A 382 1.02 5.08 -28.16
C TYR A 382 -0.22 5.57 -27.44
N THR A 383 -1.38 5.10 -27.85
CA THR A 383 -2.61 5.22 -27.06
C THR A 383 -3.04 3.81 -26.67
N VAL A 384 -3.25 3.59 -25.38
CA VAL A 384 -3.79 2.33 -24.85
C VAL A 384 -5.23 2.53 -24.42
N ARG A 385 -6.07 1.51 -24.62
CA ARG A 385 -7.48 1.51 -24.20
C ARG A 385 -7.96 0.10 -23.91
N LEU A 386 -8.95 -0.07 -23.03
CA LEU A 386 -9.50 -1.39 -22.71
C LEU A 386 -10.74 -1.66 -23.54
N LEU A 387 -10.82 -2.87 -24.07
CA LEU A 387 -12.00 -3.44 -24.70
C LEU A 387 -12.62 -4.46 -23.74
N GLY A 388 -13.92 -4.36 -23.48
CA GLY A 388 -14.66 -5.33 -22.70
C GLY A 388 -14.78 -6.68 -23.42
N PRO A 389 -15.37 -7.70 -22.77
CA PRO A 389 -15.60 -9.01 -23.38
C PRO A 389 -16.45 -8.96 -24.67
N ASP A 390 -17.32 -7.96 -24.80
CA ASP A 390 -18.14 -7.71 -25.98
C ASP A 390 -17.39 -6.95 -27.10
N GLY A 391 -16.10 -6.68 -26.91
CA GLY A 391 -15.25 -5.93 -27.83
C GLY A 391 -15.50 -4.42 -27.82
N ARG A 392 -16.38 -3.91 -26.96
CA ARG A 392 -16.64 -2.46 -26.85
C ARG A 392 -15.61 -1.77 -25.97
N LEU A 393 -15.31 -0.52 -26.29
CA LEU A 393 -14.44 0.33 -25.49
C LEU A 393 -15.02 0.50 -24.07
N ILE A 394 -14.22 0.20 -23.06
CA ILE A 394 -14.54 0.56 -21.68
C ILE A 394 -14.35 2.08 -21.53
N PRO A 395 -15.39 2.84 -21.12
CA PRO A 395 -15.28 4.28 -20.94
C PRO A 395 -14.12 4.66 -20.01
N ASP A 396 -13.53 5.83 -20.25
CA ASP A 396 -12.47 6.41 -19.41
C ASP A 396 -11.17 5.59 -19.30
N SER A 397 -11.03 4.49 -20.05
CA SER A 397 -9.83 3.63 -20.08
C SER A 397 -8.72 4.11 -21.00
N THR A 398 -8.93 5.17 -21.77
CA THR A 398 -7.91 5.61 -22.74
C THR A 398 -6.78 6.33 -22.02
N ARG A 399 -5.53 5.97 -22.31
CA ARG A 399 -4.33 6.66 -21.81
C ARG A 399 -3.29 6.85 -22.91
N LEU A 400 -2.62 8.01 -22.87
CA LEU A 400 -1.47 8.30 -23.71
C LEU A 400 -0.23 7.72 -23.05
N VAL A 401 0.55 6.96 -23.82
CA VAL A 401 1.87 6.46 -23.43
C VAL A 401 2.89 7.15 -24.31
N ARG A 402 3.87 7.84 -23.70
CA ARG A 402 4.95 8.50 -24.43
C ARG A 402 6.29 7.84 -24.17
N VAL A 403 7.09 7.81 -25.23
CA VAL A 403 8.49 7.42 -25.21
C VAL A 403 9.32 8.69 -25.41
N PRO A 404 9.87 9.30 -24.34
CA PRO A 404 10.70 10.49 -24.47
C PRO A 404 11.90 10.21 -25.37
N ALA A 405 12.20 11.14 -26.29
CA ALA A 405 13.36 11.03 -27.13
C ALA A 405 14.64 11.12 -26.28
N THR A 406 15.60 10.23 -26.54
CA THR A 406 16.95 10.37 -25.98
C THR A 406 17.69 11.45 -26.75
N VAL A 407 17.84 12.63 -26.15
CA VAL A 407 18.63 13.72 -26.74
C VAL A 407 20.10 13.51 -26.37
N ALA A 408 20.99 13.53 -27.35
CA ALA A 408 22.42 13.44 -27.10
C ALA A 408 22.86 14.61 -26.20
N LEU A 409 23.71 14.32 -25.21
CA LEU A 409 24.21 15.33 -24.29
C LEU A 409 24.90 16.49 -25.04
N SER A 410 25.61 16.18 -26.13
CA SER A 410 26.21 17.19 -27.01
C SER A 410 25.20 18.22 -27.52
N THR A 411 24.00 17.78 -27.90
CA THR A 411 22.92 18.65 -28.36
C THR A 411 22.37 19.52 -27.22
N LEU A 412 22.22 18.95 -26.02
CA LEU A 412 21.80 19.71 -24.83
C LEU A 412 22.82 20.77 -24.42
N LEU A 413 24.12 20.52 -24.66
CA LEU A 413 25.20 21.43 -24.32
C LEU A 413 25.39 22.59 -25.32
N LEU A 414 24.79 22.54 -26.52
CA LEU A 414 24.93 23.61 -27.52
C LEU A 414 24.39 24.96 -27.03
N LEU A 415 23.23 24.96 -26.37
CA LEU A 415 22.60 26.17 -25.82
C LEU A 415 23.44 26.87 -24.74
N PRO A 416 23.92 26.17 -23.69
CA PRO A 416 24.80 26.78 -22.69
C PRO A 416 26.21 27.12 -23.21
N LEU A 417 26.65 26.54 -24.33
CA LEU A 417 27.91 26.92 -24.99
C LEU A 417 27.86 28.32 -25.64
N LEU A 418 26.70 28.80 -26.06
CA LEU A 418 26.54 30.12 -26.70
C LEU A 418 27.06 31.29 -25.83
N PRO A 419 26.66 31.45 -24.56
CA PRO A 419 27.20 32.53 -23.71
C PRO A 419 28.70 32.35 -23.41
N LEU A 420 29.20 31.11 -23.31
CA LEU A 420 30.63 30.85 -23.11
C LEU A 420 31.46 31.26 -24.33
N LEU A 421 30.99 30.95 -25.54
CA LEU A 421 31.59 31.41 -26.79
C LEU A 421 31.53 32.94 -26.91
N GLY A 422 30.39 33.55 -26.57
CA GLY A 422 30.25 35.00 -26.52
C GLY A 422 31.25 35.65 -25.55
N GLY A 423 31.38 35.11 -24.34
CA GLY A 423 32.37 35.54 -23.35
C GLY A 423 33.81 35.38 -23.84
N ALA A 424 34.15 34.25 -24.45
CA ALA A 424 35.47 34.00 -25.02
C ALA A 424 35.81 34.99 -26.16
N ILE A 425 34.86 35.30 -27.04
CA ILE A 425 35.02 36.29 -28.11
C ILE A 425 35.25 37.69 -27.54
N ILE A 426 34.46 38.10 -26.53
CA ILE A 426 34.62 39.40 -25.86
C ILE A 426 36.00 39.52 -25.19
N LEU A 427 36.41 38.50 -24.44
CA LEU A 427 37.73 38.46 -23.78
C LEU A 427 38.88 38.50 -24.79
N SER A 428 38.76 37.79 -25.90
CA SER A 428 39.77 37.76 -26.96
C SER A 428 39.86 39.12 -27.67
N ARG A 429 38.72 39.74 -28.02
CA ARG A 429 38.67 41.09 -28.59
C ARG A 429 39.26 42.14 -27.64
N ARG A 430 38.98 42.04 -26.34
CA ARG A 430 39.56 42.92 -25.32
C ARG A 430 41.08 42.77 -25.24
N ARG A 431 41.60 41.54 -25.23
CA ARG A 431 43.05 41.28 -25.20
C ARG A 431 43.77 41.80 -26.45
N LEU A 432 43.17 41.65 -27.64
CA LEU A 432 43.73 42.17 -28.88
C LEU A 432 43.77 43.70 -28.92
N ARG A 433 42.72 44.39 -28.41
CA ARG A 433 42.73 45.86 -28.28
C ARG A 433 43.77 46.37 -27.29
N MET A 434 44.04 45.63 -26.21
CA MET A 434 45.09 46.00 -25.23
C MET A 434 46.52 45.68 -25.70
N ARG A 435 46.69 44.95 -26.82
CA ARG A 435 47.99 44.63 -27.42
C ARG A 435 48.40 45.57 -28.57
N MET A 436 47.58 46.55 -28.94
CA MET A 436 48.05 47.60 -29.86
C MET A 436 49.06 48.49 -29.13
N PRO A 437 50.26 48.74 -29.69
CA PRO A 437 51.22 49.65 -29.08
C PRO A 437 50.58 51.02 -28.96
N ARG A 438 50.72 51.66 -27.79
CA ARG A 438 50.66 53.13 -27.75
C ARG A 438 51.72 53.60 -28.74
N ASN A 439 51.31 54.18 -29.87
CA ASN A 439 52.19 55.08 -30.61
C ASN A 439 52.60 56.18 -29.64
N ILE A 440 53.79 56.02 -29.06
CA ILE A 440 54.48 57.10 -28.37
C ILE A 440 55.02 57.96 -29.51
N ALA A 441 54.30 59.04 -29.81
CA ALA A 441 54.85 60.13 -30.59
C ALA A 441 56.09 60.68 -29.87
N LYS A 442 57.24 60.60 -30.53
CA LYS A 442 58.29 61.61 -30.55
C LYS A 442 58.98 61.58 -31.89
#